data_AF-A0A1G3AHV9-F1
#
_entry.id   AF-A0A1G3AHV9-F1
#
_cell.length_a   1.000
_cell.length_b   1.000
_cell.length_c   1.000
_cell.angle_alpha   90.00
_cell.angle_beta   90.00
_cell.angle_gamma   90.00
#
_symmetry.space_group_name_H-M   'P 1'
#
loop_
_entity.id
_entity.type
_entity.pdbx_description
1 polymer ?
#
loop_
_entity_poly.entity_id
_entity_poly.type
_entity_poly.pdbx_seq_one_letter_code
_entity_poly.pdbx_strand_id
1 'polypeptide(L)' 'MSVDPAELDNLIDKPEHAATQRELAQRMHAYFERVADPRWDLWKGGTSKTGLMMPKLFDHPGPTRP' A
#
# COMPACT_ATOMS: atom_id res chain seq x y z
N MET A 1 0.58 23.31 1.68
CA MET A 1 1.21 23.11 3.00
C MET A 1 1.01 24.28 3.98
N SER A 2 0.36 25.40 3.61
CA SER A 2 0.23 26.55 4.53
C SER A 2 -0.99 26.52 5.46
N VAL A 3 -2.04 25.75 5.14
CA VAL A 3 -3.33 25.80 5.84
C VAL A 3 -3.51 24.72 6.90
N ASP A 4 -2.74 23.63 6.81
CA ASP A 4 -2.69 22.57 7.81
C ASP A 4 -1.27 21.97 7.86
N PRO A 5 -0.32 22.65 8.52
CA PRO A 5 1.07 22.21 8.58
C PRO A 5 1.28 20.98 9.47
N ALA A 6 0.31 20.64 10.32
CA ALA A 6 0.37 19.50 11.23
C ALA A 6 -0.43 18.28 10.71
N GLU A 7 -1.09 18.41 9.54
CA GLU A 7 -1.87 17.35 8.88
C GLU A 7 -2.97 16.75 9.77
N LEU A 8 -3.66 17.60 10.54
CA LEU A 8 -4.70 17.17 11.47
C LEU A 8 -6.11 17.21 10.85
N ASP A 9 -6.30 17.91 9.72
CA ASP A 9 -7.58 17.97 9.01
C ASP A 9 -7.61 16.97 7.86
N ASN A 10 -8.25 15.82 8.09
CA ASN A 10 -8.41 14.80 7.06
C ASN A 10 -9.48 15.24 6.03
N LEU A 11 -9.06 15.31 4.77
CA LEU A 11 -9.89 15.75 3.64
C LEU A 11 -10.60 14.61 2.90
N ILE A 12 -10.39 13.35 3.30
CA ILE A 12 -10.73 12.18 2.47
C ILE A 12 -12.22 12.05 2.12
N ASP A 13 -13.11 12.44 3.03
CA ASP A 13 -14.57 12.30 2.87
C ASP A 13 -15.25 13.59 2.37
N LYS A 14 -14.49 14.66 2.15
CA LYS A 14 -15.01 15.95 1.71
C LYS A 14 -15.33 15.89 0.20
N PRO A 15 -16.60 16.02 -0.24
CA PRO A 15 -16.99 15.81 -1.63
C PRO A 15 -16.24 16.70 -2.64
N GLU A 16 -15.86 17.91 -2.25
CA GLU A 16 -15.07 18.85 -3.03
C GLU A 16 -13.68 18.32 -3.42
N HIS A 17 -13.18 17.30 -2.72
CA HIS A 17 -11.87 16.68 -2.97
C HIS A 17 -11.96 15.31 -3.65
N ALA A 18 -13.17 14.81 -3.97
CA ALA A 18 -13.36 13.48 -4.57
C ALA A 18 -12.64 13.31 -5.92
N ALA A 19 -12.54 14.36 -6.73
CA ALA A 19 -11.78 14.31 -7.98
C ALA A 19 -10.28 14.10 -7.74
N THR A 20 -9.70 14.87 -6.81
CA THR A 20 -8.29 14.77 -6.41
C THR A 20 -8.00 13.40 -5.79
N GLN A 21 -8.89 12.87 -4.95
CA GLN A 21 -8.78 11.53 -4.37
C GLN A 21 -8.64 10.47 -5.47
N ARG A 22 -9.51 10.51 -6.49
CA ARG A 22 -9.45 9.57 -7.62
C ARG A 22 -8.15 9.70 -8.42
N GLU A 23 -7.71 10.92 -8.69
CA GLU A 23 -6.45 11.16 -9.42
C GLU A 23 -5.24 10.62 -8.65
N LEU A 24 -5.16 10.89 -7.35
CA LEU A 24 -4.08 10.42 -6.49
C LEU A 24 -4.06 8.89 -6.39
N ALA A 25 -5.23 8.26 -6.26
CA ALA A 25 -5.34 6.81 -6.27
C ALA A 25 -4.82 6.21 -7.58
N GLN A 26 -5.21 6.77 -8.73
CA GLN A 26 -4.73 6.33 -10.05
C GLN A 26 -3.22 6.48 -10.18
N ARG A 27 -2.65 7.61 -9.77
CA ARG A 27 -1.20 7.86 -9.82
C ARG A 27 -0.43 6.92 -8.92
N MET A 28 -0.96 6.65 -7.72
CA MET A 28 -0.36 5.70 -6.78
C MET A 28 -0.32 4.29 -7.37
N HIS A 29 -1.46 3.80 -7.90
CA HIS A 29 -1.50 2.50 -8.56
C HIS A 29 -0.54 2.45 -9.75
N ALA A 30 -0.60 3.40 -10.68
CA ALA A 30 0.28 3.45 -11.85
C ALA A 30 1.78 3.47 -11.48
N TYR A 31 2.14 4.13 -10.38
CA TYR A 31 3.50 4.10 -9.87
C TYR A 31 3.91 2.68 -9.45
N PHE A 32 3.14 2.02 -8.59
CA PHE A 32 3.48 0.69 -8.08
C PHE A 32 3.39 -0.40 -9.14
N GLU A 33 2.48 -0.27 -10.11
CA GLU A 33 2.44 -1.11 -11.32
C GLU A 33 3.80 -1.16 -12.04
N ARG A 34 4.52 -0.04 -12.06
CA ARG A 34 5.81 0.09 -12.75
C ARG A 34 7.00 -0.33 -11.90
N VAL A 35 6.96 -0.07 -10.59
CA VAL A 35 8.16 -0.19 -9.74
C VAL A 35 8.15 -1.39 -8.79
N ALA A 36 6.99 -2.00 -8.53
CA ALA A 36 6.92 -3.13 -7.62
C ALA A 36 7.61 -4.34 -8.24
N ASP A 37 8.55 -4.94 -7.49
CA ASP A 37 9.11 -6.24 -7.85
C ASP A 37 8.00 -7.29 -7.72
N PRO A 38 7.66 -8.01 -8.81
CA PRO A 38 6.59 -9.02 -8.79
C PRO A 38 6.74 -10.07 -7.70
N ARG A 39 7.99 -10.37 -7.29
CA ARG A 39 8.24 -11.31 -6.19
C ARG A 39 7.67 -10.82 -4.87
N TRP A 40 7.65 -9.52 -4.63
CA TRP A 40 7.25 -8.90 -3.36
C TRP A 40 5.91 -8.16 -3.41
N ASP A 41 5.23 -8.17 -4.56
CA ASP A 41 3.94 -7.52 -4.73
C ASP A 41 2.79 -8.39 -4.16
N LEU A 42 2.43 -8.14 -2.91
CA LEU A 42 1.35 -8.86 -2.23
C LEU A 42 -0.01 -8.75 -2.94
N TRP A 43 -0.27 -7.63 -3.63
CA TRP A 43 -1.55 -7.40 -4.31
C TRP A 43 -1.67 -8.19 -5.60
N LYS A 44 -0.54 -8.67 -6.13
CA LYS A 44 -0.47 -9.50 -7.34
C LYS A 44 0.05 -10.92 -7.07
N GLY A 45 -0.10 -11.39 -5.83
CA GLY A 45 0.24 -12.77 -5.47
C GLY A 45 1.73 -13.02 -5.21
N GLY A 46 2.55 -11.97 -5.12
CA GLY A 46 3.89 -12.00 -4.55
C GLY A 46 3.89 -12.33 -3.05
N THR A 47 5.06 -12.32 -2.42
CA THR A 47 5.24 -12.70 -1.01
C THR A 47 5.77 -11.55 -0.17
N SER A 48 5.75 -11.71 1.16
CA SER A 48 6.33 -10.72 2.08
C SER A 48 7.77 -11.09 2.41
N LYS A 49 8.64 -10.07 2.48
CA LYS A 49 10.01 -10.24 3.00
C LYS A 49 10.02 -10.67 4.47
N THR A 50 8.94 -10.42 5.21
CA THR A 50 8.77 -10.92 6.58
C THR A 50 8.89 -12.45 6.62
N GLY A 51 8.34 -13.17 5.64
CA GLY A 51 8.47 -14.64 5.56
C GLY A 51 9.92 -15.14 5.43
N LEU A 52 10.86 -14.31 4.96
CA LEU A 52 12.29 -14.65 4.91
C LEU A 52 12.98 -14.53 6.28
N MET A 53 12.55 -13.60 7.12
CA MET A 53 13.16 -13.31 8.42
C MET A 53 12.55 -14.15 9.55
N MET A 54 11.30 -14.59 9.38
CA MET A 54 10.51 -15.26 10.42
C MET A 54 10.60 -16.79 10.56
N PRO A 55 11.35 -17.60 9.76
CA PRO A 55 11.35 -19.06 9.95
C PRO A 55 11.80 -19.52 11.35
N LYS A 56 12.54 -18.68 12.09
CA LYS A 56 12.99 -18.97 13.46
C LYS A 56 12.13 -18.35 14.55
N LEU A 57 11.22 -17.43 14.22
CA LEU A 57 10.47 -16.63 15.20
C LEU A 57 9.01 -17.04 15.32
N PHE A 58 8.42 -17.58 14.25
CA PHE A 58 7.06 -18.09 14.26
C PHE A 58 7.01 -19.43 13.53
N ASP A 59 6.58 -20.49 14.23
CA ASP A 59 6.24 -21.82 13.68
C ASP A 59 4.95 -21.76 12.83
N HIS A 60 4.78 -20.71 12.04
CA HIS A 60 3.63 -20.49 11.20
C HIS A 60 4.07 -20.18 9.78
N PRO A 61 3.78 -21.07 8.81
CA PRO A 61 3.93 -20.70 7.42
C PRO A 61 2.94 -19.55 7.19
N GLY A 62 3.38 -18.46 6.57
CA GLY A 62 2.45 -17.46 6.04
C GLY A 62 1.37 -18.14 5.18
N PRO A 63 0.27 -17.44 4.86
CA PRO A 63 -0.91 -18.05 4.26
C PRO A 63 -0.52 -19.00 3.12
N THR A 64 -0.81 -20.29 3.31
CA THR A 64 -0.54 -21.33 2.31
C THR A 64 -1.37 -20.99 1.08
N ARG A 65 -0.70 -20.86 -0.08
CA ARG A 65 -1.39 -20.90 -1.38
C ARG A 65 -2.19 -22.21 -1.46
N PRO A 66 -3.39 -22.20 -2.05
CA PRO A 66 -4.06 -23.44 -2.43
C PRO A 66 -3.20 -24.25 -3.42
#